data_AF-A0A5S4F406-F1
#
_entry.id   AF-A0A5S4F406-F1
#
_cell.length_a   1.000
_cell.length_b   1.000
_cell.length_c   1.000
_cell.angle_alpha   90.00
_cell.angle_beta   90.00
_cell.angle_gamma   90.00
#
_symmetry.space_group_name_H-M   'P 1'
#
loop_
_entity.id
_entity.type
_entity.pdbx_description
1 polymer ?
#
loop_
_entity_poly.entity_id
_entity_poly.type
_entity_poly.pdbx_seq_one_letter_code
_entity_poly.pdbx_strand_id
1 'polypeptide(L)'
;MARPTVFAAFGSKAALLKQVVDQALAGDDEPVPVAQRPWFQPVLQATAQEAVLDAYAAAVTLIGARAAQVFETVRRAAADPDVADLWDVMVSNRRAGARMVIDRMETLGPLPLDADHAVDVVWFYNDPAHYAALVSQRGWPQDTFTTWLSAQLRYALLP
;
A
#
# COMPACT_ATOMS: atom_id res chain seq x y z
N MET A 1 -33.22 26.53 -2.33
CA MET A 1 -33.12 25.05 -2.43
C MET A 1 -31.83 24.63 -1.76
N ALA A 2 -31.89 23.83 -0.68
CA ALA A 2 -30.69 23.37 0.01
C ALA A 2 -29.94 22.40 -0.91
N ARG A 3 -28.62 22.63 -1.10
CA ARG A 3 -27.75 21.76 -1.89
C ARG A 3 -27.73 20.38 -1.20
N PRO A 4 -27.96 19.26 -1.92
CA PRO A 4 -27.84 17.93 -1.31
C PRO A 4 -26.46 17.83 -0.65
N THR A 5 -26.43 17.55 0.65
CA THR A 5 -25.18 17.39 1.37
C THR A 5 -24.48 16.15 0.83
N VAL A 6 -23.14 16.15 0.85
CA VAL A 6 -22.32 15.02 0.38
C VAL A 6 -22.78 13.69 1.01
N PHE A 7 -23.30 13.72 2.25
CA PHE A 7 -23.89 12.57 2.93
C PHE A 7 -25.09 11.93 2.23
N ALA A 8 -25.90 12.71 1.50
CA ALA A 8 -27.06 12.19 0.77
C ALA A 8 -26.64 11.30 -0.42
N ALA A 9 -25.42 11.44 -0.94
CA ALA A 9 -24.90 10.64 -2.05
C ALA A 9 -24.11 9.40 -1.59
N PHE A 10 -23.45 9.44 -0.43
CA PHE A 10 -22.52 8.38 0.01
C PHE A 10 -22.96 7.62 1.26
N GLY A 11 -24.07 8.00 1.90
CA GLY A 11 -24.63 7.31 3.07
C GLY A 11 -23.92 7.67 4.37
N SER A 12 -22.65 7.28 4.53
CA SER A 12 -21.86 7.51 5.76
C SER A 12 -20.47 8.10 5.49
N LYS A 13 -19.88 8.71 6.53
CA LYS A 13 -18.51 9.21 6.50
C LYS A 13 -17.50 8.09 6.19
N ALA A 14 -17.70 6.91 6.76
CA ALA A 14 -16.87 5.73 6.51
C ALA A 14 -16.99 5.26 5.05
N ALA A 15 -18.20 5.23 4.48
CA ALA A 15 -18.41 4.85 3.09
C ALA A 15 -17.72 5.82 2.12
N LEU A 16 -17.81 7.14 2.38
CA LEU A 16 -17.09 8.14 1.60
C LEU A 16 -15.56 7.96 1.71
N LEU A 17 -15.03 7.82 2.94
CA LEU A 17 -13.59 7.60 3.16
C LEU A 17 -13.10 6.33 2.47
N LYS A 18 -13.90 5.26 2.51
CA LYS A 18 -13.58 4.01 1.80
C LYS A 18 -13.40 4.24 0.30
N GLN A 19 -14.32 4.96 -0.34
CA GLN A 19 -14.20 5.24 -1.78
C GLN A 19 -12.95 6.07 -2.09
N VAL A 20 -12.63 7.07 -1.26
CA VAL A 20 -11.42 7.87 -1.41
C VAL A 20 -10.16 7.00 -1.25
N VAL A 21 -10.15 6.08 -0.28
CA VAL A 21 -9.06 5.11 -0.08
C VAL A 21 -8.92 4.21 -1.30
N ASP A 22 -10.01 3.60 -1.77
CA ASP A 22 -10.00 2.68 -2.90
C ASP A 22 -9.45 3.38 -4.16
N GLN A 23 -9.92 4.59 -4.46
CA GLN A 23 -9.45 5.39 -5.59
C GLN A 23 -7.98 5.82 -5.42
N ALA A 24 -7.55 6.19 -4.22
CA ALA A 24 -6.17 6.59 -3.96
C ALA A 24 -5.18 5.40 -4.13
N LEU A 25 -5.60 4.20 -3.73
CA LEU A 25 -4.82 2.96 -3.93
C LEU A 25 -4.80 2.54 -5.41
N ALA A 26 -5.92 2.65 -6.10
CA ALA A 26 -6.08 2.27 -7.51
C ALA A 26 -5.41 3.24 -8.50
N GLY A 27 -5.50 4.54 -8.22
CA GLY A 27 -5.14 5.65 -9.11
C GLY A 27 -6.29 6.18 -9.97
N ASP A 28 -7.44 5.51 -9.99
CA ASP A 28 -8.66 5.85 -10.73
C ASP A 28 -9.87 5.14 -10.08
N ASP A 29 -11.07 5.33 -10.66
CA ASP A 29 -12.34 4.76 -10.21
C ASP A 29 -12.76 3.51 -10.99
N GLU A 30 -11.88 2.93 -11.81
CA GLU A 30 -12.20 1.72 -12.55
C GLU A 30 -12.30 0.51 -11.60
N PRO A 31 -13.24 -0.43 -11.83
CA PRO A 31 -13.45 -1.62 -10.99
C PRO A 31 -12.38 -2.71 -11.22
N VAL A 32 -11.12 -2.31 -11.34
CA VAL A 32 -9.96 -3.19 -11.55
C VAL A 32 -9.18 -3.34 -10.24
N PRO A 33 -9.04 -4.57 -9.71
CA PRO A 33 -8.24 -4.82 -8.52
C PRO A 33 -6.79 -4.37 -8.69
N VAL A 34 -6.16 -3.85 -7.63
CA VAL A 34 -4.76 -3.38 -7.66
C VAL A 34 -3.81 -4.41 -8.27
N ALA A 35 -3.94 -5.69 -7.91
CA ALA A 35 -3.10 -6.75 -8.42
C ALA A 35 -3.19 -6.96 -9.95
N GLN A 36 -4.29 -6.53 -10.58
CA GLN A 36 -4.53 -6.65 -12.02
C GLN A 36 -4.14 -5.38 -12.79
N ARG A 37 -3.72 -4.31 -12.11
CA ARG A 37 -3.39 -3.04 -12.76
C ARG A 37 -2.04 -3.10 -13.46
N PRO A 38 -1.87 -2.47 -14.64
CA PRO A 38 -0.62 -2.52 -15.41
C PRO A 38 0.62 -2.10 -14.62
N TRP A 39 0.48 -1.11 -13.72
CA TRP A 39 1.58 -0.63 -12.88
C TRP A 39 1.97 -1.61 -11.75
N PHE A 40 1.11 -2.57 -11.42
CA PHE A 40 1.39 -3.61 -10.42
C PHE A 40 1.85 -4.94 -11.05
N GLN A 41 1.46 -5.21 -12.30
CA GLN A 41 1.82 -6.42 -13.03
C GLN A 41 3.32 -6.79 -12.99
N PRO A 42 4.29 -5.85 -13.02
CA PRO A 42 5.70 -6.18 -12.90
C PRO A 42 6.06 -6.99 -11.64
N VAL A 43 5.34 -6.79 -10.52
CA VAL A 43 5.53 -7.55 -9.28
C VAL A 43 5.22 -9.04 -9.51
N LEU A 44 4.12 -9.31 -10.21
CA LEU A 44 3.63 -10.67 -10.46
C LEU A 44 4.37 -11.35 -11.62
N GLN A 45 4.86 -10.57 -12.58
CA GLN A 45 5.52 -11.07 -13.79
C GLN A 45 7.04 -11.21 -13.65
N ALA A 46 7.65 -10.58 -12.65
CA ALA A 46 9.09 -10.67 -12.39
C ALA A 46 9.57 -12.13 -12.29
N THR A 47 10.74 -12.43 -12.87
CA THR A 47 11.28 -13.80 -12.96
C THR A 47 12.41 -14.07 -11.97
N ALA A 48 12.71 -13.12 -11.08
CA ALA A 48 13.72 -13.22 -10.03
C ALA A 48 13.19 -12.56 -8.75
N GLN A 49 13.58 -13.07 -7.58
CA GLN A 49 13.10 -12.57 -6.28
C GLN A 49 13.46 -11.08 -6.09
N GLU A 50 14.65 -10.68 -6.50
CA GLU A 50 15.12 -9.28 -6.45
C GLU A 50 14.27 -8.37 -7.35
N ALA A 51 13.86 -8.87 -8.53
CA ALA A 51 13.02 -8.11 -9.45
C ALA A 51 11.58 -7.94 -8.92
N VAL A 52 11.06 -8.91 -8.15
CA VAL A 52 9.78 -8.75 -7.43
C VAL A 52 9.89 -7.58 -6.44
N LEU A 53 10.98 -7.52 -5.67
CA LEU A 53 11.18 -6.47 -4.67
C LEU A 53 11.37 -5.09 -5.28
N ASP A 54 12.08 -4.98 -6.41
CA ASP A 54 12.23 -3.72 -7.14
C ASP A 54 10.89 -3.20 -7.67
N ALA A 55 10.14 -4.08 -8.33
CA ALA A 55 8.81 -3.77 -8.84
C ALA A 55 7.86 -3.37 -7.70
N TYR A 56 7.97 -4.05 -6.56
CA TYR A 56 7.14 -3.77 -5.41
C TYR A 56 7.51 -2.44 -4.75
N ALA A 57 8.79 -2.10 -4.64
CA ALA A 57 9.23 -0.79 -4.15
C ALA A 57 8.69 0.35 -5.04
N ALA A 58 8.66 0.17 -6.36
CA ALA A 58 8.04 1.12 -7.28
C ALA A 58 6.52 1.23 -7.04
N ALA A 59 5.82 0.11 -6.86
CA ALA A 59 4.39 0.10 -6.55
C ALA A 59 4.08 0.80 -5.20
N VAL A 60 4.85 0.52 -4.14
CA VAL A 60 4.71 1.17 -2.84
C VAL A 60 4.94 2.68 -2.95
N THR A 61 5.95 3.11 -3.72
CA THR A 61 6.22 4.53 -3.95
C THR A 61 5.07 5.21 -4.68
N LEU A 62 4.56 4.58 -5.74
CA LEU A 62 3.44 5.09 -6.53
C LEU A 62 2.18 5.26 -5.69
N ILE A 63 1.84 4.25 -4.89
CA ILE A 63 0.69 4.28 -3.98
C ILE A 63 0.92 5.31 -2.87
N GLY A 64 2.12 5.34 -2.27
CA GLY A 64 2.47 6.30 -1.23
C GLY A 64 2.26 7.75 -1.66
N ALA A 65 2.65 8.09 -2.89
CA ALA A 65 2.46 9.42 -3.47
C ALA A 65 0.99 9.87 -3.52
N ARG A 66 0.04 8.94 -3.64
CA ARG A 66 -1.39 9.21 -3.79
C ARG A 66 -2.17 9.01 -2.50
N ALA A 67 -1.78 8.01 -1.71
CA ALA A 67 -2.56 7.48 -0.61
C ALA A 67 -2.04 7.87 0.78
N ALA A 68 -0.79 8.35 0.93
CA ALA A 68 -0.22 8.61 2.25
C ALA A 68 -1.06 9.58 3.11
N GLN A 69 -1.52 10.69 2.52
CA GLN A 69 -2.38 11.65 3.24
C GLN A 69 -3.78 11.10 3.51
N VAL A 70 -4.32 10.26 2.62
CA VAL A 70 -5.63 9.62 2.80
C VAL A 70 -5.56 8.62 3.96
N PHE A 71 -4.52 7.78 4.00
CA PHE A 71 -4.28 6.84 5.09
C PHE A 71 -4.15 7.55 6.44
N GLU A 72 -3.38 8.63 6.50
CA GLU A 72 -3.25 9.42 7.73
C GLU A 72 -4.59 10.05 8.16
N THR A 73 -5.40 10.48 7.20
CA THR A 73 -6.74 11.02 7.48
C THR A 73 -7.65 9.96 8.09
N VAL A 74 -7.69 8.75 7.52
CA VAL A 74 -8.48 7.64 8.06
C VAL A 74 -7.96 7.22 9.44
N ARG A 75 -6.65 7.09 9.61
CA ARG A 75 -6.02 6.74 10.90
C ARG A 75 -6.42 7.70 12.02
N ARG A 76 -6.44 9.01 11.75
CA ARG A 76 -6.91 10.02 12.73
C ARG A 76 -8.41 9.94 12.96
N ALA A 77 -9.18 9.68 11.91
CA ALA A 77 -10.62 9.55 11.99
C ALA A 77 -11.05 8.28 12.73
N ALA A 78 -10.21 7.24 12.82
CA ALA A 78 -10.49 5.99 13.52
C ALA A 78 -10.67 6.11 15.04
N ALA A 79 -10.47 7.30 15.63
CA ALA A 79 -10.93 7.59 16.99
C ALA A 79 -12.47 7.60 17.11
N ASP A 80 -13.15 7.77 15.96
CA ASP A 80 -14.59 7.61 15.79
C ASP A 80 -14.90 6.12 15.51
N PRO A 81 -15.73 5.45 16.33
CA PRO A 81 -16.07 4.03 16.14
C PRO A 81 -16.59 3.71 14.74
N ASP A 82 -17.29 4.64 14.09
CA ASP A 82 -17.83 4.45 12.74
C ASP A 82 -16.72 4.29 11.67
N VAL A 83 -15.50 4.74 11.97
CA VAL A 83 -14.34 4.70 11.05
C VAL A 83 -13.27 3.70 11.51
N ALA A 84 -13.33 3.24 12.77
CA ALA A 84 -12.38 2.26 13.32
C ALA A 84 -12.34 0.97 12.47
N ASP A 85 -13.52 0.43 12.11
CA ASP A 85 -13.62 -0.76 11.26
C ASP A 85 -12.96 -0.58 9.89
N LEU A 86 -13.08 0.62 9.30
CA LEU A 86 -12.41 0.92 8.02
C LEU A 86 -10.89 0.89 8.17
N TRP A 87 -10.37 1.46 9.26
CA TRP A 87 -8.93 1.44 9.53
C TRP A 87 -8.41 0.01 9.72
N ASP A 88 -9.11 -0.83 10.48
CA ASP A 88 -8.73 -2.23 10.69
C ASP A 88 -8.74 -3.02 9.37
N VAL A 89 -9.74 -2.79 8.52
CA VAL A 89 -9.79 -3.36 7.16
C VAL A 89 -8.60 -2.89 6.32
N MET A 90 -8.22 -1.61 6.38
CA MET A 90 -7.06 -1.09 5.64
C MET A 90 -5.74 -1.75 6.11
N VAL A 91 -5.54 -1.88 7.43
CA VAL A 91 -4.37 -2.54 8.00
C VAL A 91 -4.30 -4.02 7.60
N SER A 92 -5.42 -4.72 7.67
CA SER A 92 -5.55 -6.12 7.26
C SER A 92 -5.26 -6.30 5.76
N ASN A 93 -5.85 -5.45 4.90
CA ASN A 93 -5.63 -5.48 3.45
C ASN A 93 -4.16 -5.22 3.08
N ARG A 94 -3.46 -4.31 3.77
CA ARG A 94 -2.01 -4.12 3.56
C ARG A 94 -1.22 -5.38 3.89
N ARG A 95 -1.58 -6.09 4.95
CA ARG A 95 -0.90 -7.35 5.35
C ARG A 95 -1.20 -8.47 4.35
N ALA A 96 -2.44 -8.57 3.85
CA ALA A 96 -2.78 -9.47 2.76
C ALA A 96 -1.99 -9.16 1.48
N GLY A 97 -1.82 -7.87 1.15
CA GLY A 97 -0.98 -7.43 0.04
C GLY A 97 0.49 -7.81 0.22
N ALA A 98 1.03 -7.71 1.44
CA ALA A 98 2.37 -8.17 1.77
C ALA A 98 2.53 -9.70 1.61
N ARG A 99 1.54 -10.48 2.08
CA ARG A 99 1.50 -11.94 1.88
C ARG A 99 1.56 -12.32 0.41
N MET A 100 0.78 -11.66 -0.45
CA MET A 100 0.79 -11.90 -1.89
C MET A 100 2.19 -11.71 -2.51
N VAL A 101 2.97 -10.72 -2.04
CA VAL A 101 4.35 -10.50 -2.53
C VAL A 101 5.27 -11.63 -2.10
N ILE A 102 5.22 -12.03 -0.83
CA ILE A 102 6.03 -13.15 -0.34
C ILE A 102 5.62 -14.45 -1.05
N ASP A 103 4.32 -14.68 -1.28
CA ASP A 103 3.85 -15.87 -2.02
C ASP A 103 4.49 -15.91 -3.40
N ARG A 104 4.51 -14.75 -4.08
CA ARG A 104 5.16 -14.63 -5.38
C ARG A 104 6.65 -14.93 -5.30
N MET A 105 7.36 -14.44 -4.29
CA MET A 105 8.79 -14.72 -4.13
C MET A 105 9.08 -16.21 -3.88
N GLU A 106 8.24 -16.90 -3.11
CA GLU A 106 8.39 -18.33 -2.81
C GLU A 106 8.23 -19.21 -4.07
N THR A 107 7.42 -18.77 -5.03
CA THR A 107 7.33 -19.47 -6.33
C THR A 107 8.60 -19.37 -7.18
N LEU A 108 9.51 -18.44 -6.86
CA LEU A 108 10.77 -18.22 -7.57
C LEU A 108 11.98 -18.86 -6.86
N GLY A 109 11.81 -19.30 -5.61
CA GLY A 109 12.86 -19.93 -4.82
C GLY A 109 12.56 -19.86 -3.32
N PRO A 110 13.30 -20.61 -2.49
CA PRO A 110 13.17 -20.53 -1.04
C PRO A 110 13.56 -19.13 -0.53
N LEU A 111 12.95 -18.72 0.58
CA LEU A 111 13.38 -17.55 1.35
C LEU A 111 14.28 -17.99 2.50
N PRO A 112 15.26 -17.17 2.92
CA PRO A 112 16.10 -17.45 4.09
C PRO A 112 15.38 -17.23 5.42
N LEU A 113 14.14 -16.71 5.39
CA LEU A 113 13.31 -16.37 6.54
C LEU A 113 12.04 -17.22 6.58
N ASP A 114 11.46 -17.32 7.77
CA ASP A 114 10.08 -17.79 7.92
C ASP A 114 9.11 -16.86 7.16
N ALA A 115 8.08 -17.45 6.54
CA ALA A 115 7.15 -16.75 5.67
C ALA A 115 6.36 -15.66 6.42
N ASP A 116 5.90 -15.91 7.65
CA ASP A 116 5.13 -14.92 8.42
C ASP A 116 6.01 -13.73 8.82
N HIS A 117 7.26 -13.98 9.21
CA HIS A 117 8.23 -12.91 9.45
C HIS A 117 8.53 -12.10 8.17
N ALA A 118 8.70 -12.76 7.02
CA ALA A 118 8.90 -12.07 5.75
C ALA A 118 7.70 -11.17 5.39
N VAL A 119 6.48 -11.64 5.66
CA VAL A 119 5.25 -10.85 5.46
C VAL A 119 5.23 -9.63 6.36
N ASP A 120 5.59 -9.77 7.64
CA ASP A 120 5.61 -8.65 8.58
C ASP A 120 6.66 -7.59 8.18
N VAL A 121 7.81 -8.00 7.65
CA VAL A 121 8.82 -7.08 7.07
C VAL A 121 8.24 -6.30 5.90
N VAL A 122 7.61 -6.96 4.93
CA VAL A 122 6.99 -6.28 3.78
C VAL A 122 5.83 -5.38 4.22
N TRP A 123 5.01 -5.83 5.17
CA TRP A 123 3.92 -5.05 5.74
C TRP A 123 4.41 -3.79 6.46
N PHE A 124 5.56 -3.85 7.15
CA PHE A 124 6.16 -2.66 7.73
C PHE A 124 6.57 -1.67 6.63
N TYR A 125 7.33 -2.12 5.64
CA TYR A 125 7.86 -1.27 4.58
C TYR A 125 6.81 -0.73 3.61
N ASN A 126 5.67 -1.41 3.45
CA ASN A 126 4.58 -0.97 2.58
C ASN A 126 3.60 0.03 3.24
N ASP A 127 3.85 0.45 4.49
CA ASP A 127 3.03 1.48 5.13
C ASP A 127 3.25 2.87 4.48
N PRO A 128 2.19 3.51 3.95
CA PRO A 128 2.30 4.84 3.34
C PRO A 128 2.81 5.94 4.29
N ALA A 129 2.76 5.74 5.61
CA ALA A 129 3.34 6.66 6.58
C ALA A 129 4.87 6.79 6.41
N HIS A 130 5.56 5.72 6.02
CA HIS A 130 7.02 5.76 5.78
C HIS A 130 7.37 6.59 4.54
N TYR A 131 6.55 6.48 3.48
CA TYR A 131 6.67 7.37 2.32
C TYR A 131 6.49 8.84 2.74
N ALA A 132 5.42 9.14 3.49
CA ALA A 132 5.15 10.51 3.93
C ALA A 132 6.30 11.09 4.79
N ALA A 133 6.87 10.27 5.68
CA ALA A 133 7.99 10.68 6.51
C ALA A 133 9.22 11.07 5.68
N LEU A 134 9.64 10.23 4.73
CA LEU A 134 10.87 10.48 3.96
C LEU A 134 10.67 11.48 2.82
N VAL A 135 9.61 11.31 2.03
CA VAL A 135 9.37 12.15 0.85
C VAL A 135 8.73 13.49 1.24
N SER A 136 7.61 13.47 1.96
CA SER A 136 6.87 14.71 2.25
C SER A 136 7.51 15.53 3.38
N GLN A 137 8.01 14.89 4.45
CA GLN A 137 8.52 15.62 5.62
C GLN A 137 10.04 15.85 5.60
N ARG A 138 10.82 14.95 4.99
CA ARG A 138 12.28 15.11 4.83
C ARG A 138 12.70 15.54 3.43
N GLY A 139 11.75 15.64 2.48
CA GLY A 139 11.99 16.21 1.16
C GLY A 139 12.79 15.30 0.22
N TRP A 140 12.81 13.99 0.47
CA TRP A 140 13.49 13.07 -0.44
C TRP A 140 12.82 13.07 -1.82
N PRO A 141 13.59 13.07 -2.91
CA PRO A 141 13.05 12.75 -4.23
C PRO A 141 12.40 11.36 -4.24
N GLN A 142 11.31 11.16 -4.98
CA GLN A 142 10.61 9.88 -5.04
C GLN A 142 11.51 8.75 -5.56
N ASP A 143 12.36 9.03 -6.54
CA ASP A 143 13.30 8.05 -7.08
C ASP A 143 14.31 7.60 -6.01
N THR A 144 14.78 8.54 -5.18
CA THR A 144 15.66 8.23 -4.04
C THR A 144 14.96 7.31 -3.04
N PHE A 145 13.69 7.58 -2.70
CA PHE A 145 12.91 6.70 -1.83
C PHE A 145 12.71 5.32 -2.45
N THR A 146 12.39 5.24 -3.75
CA THR A 146 12.18 3.96 -4.46
C THR A 146 13.43 3.10 -4.41
N THR A 147 14.59 3.66 -4.79
CA THR A 147 15.88 2.95 -4.78
C THR A 147 16.26 2.52 -3.37
N TRP A 148 16.08 3.41 -2.39
CA TRP A 148 16.37 3.08 -1.00
C TRP A 148 15.48 1.96 -0.47
N LEU A 149 14.17 2.00 -0.75
CA LEU A 149 13.20 1.00 -0.33
C LEU A 149 13.49 -0.37 -0.94
N SER A 150 13.81 -0.43 -2.24
CA SER A 150 14.25 -1.67 -2.90
C SER A 150 15.48 -2.25 -2.19
N ALA A 151 16.48 -1.44 -1.90
CA ALA A 151 17.68 -1.89 -1.19
C ALA A 151 17.36 -2.41 0.23
N GLN A 152 16.46 -1.75 0.97
CA GLN A 152 16.06 -2.21 2.31
C GLN A 152 15.29 -3.53 2.26
N LEU A 153 14.36 -3.68 1.31
CA LEU A 153 13.61 -4.92 1.13
C LEU A 153 14.53 -6.08 0.78
N ARG A 154 15.47 -5.88 -0.17
CA ARG A 154 16.46 -6.90 -0.54
C ARG A 154 17.33 -7.29 0.64
N TYR A 155 17.88 -6.32 1.36
CA TYR A 155 18.70 -6.58 2.54
C TYR A 155 17.93 -7.34 3.62
N ALA A 156 16.67 -6.99 3.85
CA ALA A 156 15.86 -7.59 4.89
C ALA A 156 15.35 -8.99 4.52
N LEU A 157 15.15 -9.30 3.24
CA LEU A 157 14.48 -10.53 2.79
C LEU A 157 15.38 -11.54 2.08
N LEU A 158 16.50 -11.11 1.52
CA LEU A 158 17.46 -11.93 0.77
C LEU A 158 18.92 -11.80 1.30
N PRO A 159 19.18 -11.74 2.61
CA PRO A 159 20.53 -11.62 3.16
C PRO A 159 21.42 -12.83 2.88
#